data_AF-A0A819THL4-F1
#
_entry.id   AF-A0A819THL4-F1
#
_cell.length_a   1.000
_cell.length_b   1.000
_cell.length_c   1.000
_cell.angle_alpha   90.00
_cell.angle_beta   90.00
_cell.angle_gamma   90.00
#
_symmetry.space_group_name_H-M   'P 1'
#
loop_
_entity.id
_entity.type
_entity.pdbx_description
1 polymer ?
#
loop_
_entity_poly.entity_id
_entity_poly.type
_entity_poly.pdbx_seq_one_letter_code
_entity_poly.pdbx_strand_id
1 'polypeptide(L)'
;MYRILVIGTSHSWFKQITRRIHIDQILEACAVHCPQLRRLEIQWDPETLRLNENSSKFIDHLRIRCIYLSSFVLSDGPYYEGVKANFERAERCGVVRTTTMYQTSIVSALSFYNELKFN
;
A
#
# COMPACT_ATOMS: atom_id res chain seq x y z
N MET A 1 -2.98 14.81 -12.21
CA MET A 1 -3.82 13.61 -12.11
C MET A 1 -3.28 12.72 -11.00
N TYR A 2 -4.08 12.47 -9.96
CA TYR A 2 -3.64 11.74 -8.77
C TYR A 2 -3.56 10.24 -9.05
N ARG A 3 -2.42 9.62 -8.72
CA ARG A 3 -2.11 8.19 -8.94
C ARG A 3 -2.07 7.47 -7.60
N ILE A 4 -3.22 7.48 -6.93
CA ILE A 4 -3.43 6.95 -5.59
C ILE A 4 -4.37 5.74 -5.72
N LEU A 5 -4.00 4.62 -5.12
CA LEU A 5 -4.85 3.44 -4.98
C LEU A 5 -5.01 3.14 -3.50
N VAL A 6 -6.26 3.18 -3.02
CA VAL A 6 -6.63 2.74 -1.68
C VAL A 6 -7.54 1.54 -1.84
N ILE A 7 -7.18 0.42 -1.19
CA ILE A 7 -7.93 -0.83 -1.25
C ILE A 7 -8.14 -1.40 0.15
N GLY A 8 -9.23 -2.15 0.26
CA GLY A 8 -9.68 -2.73 1.50
C GLY A 8 -10.58 -1.82 2.30
N THR A 9 -10.93 -2.29 3.48
CA THR A 9 -11.87 -1.63 4.38
C THR A 9 -11.26 -1.62 5.76
N SER A 10 -10.94 -0.43 6.27
CA SER A 10 -10.55 -0.30 7.66
C SER A 10 -11.70 -0.71 8.60
N HIS A 11 -11.36 -1.24 9.78
CA HIS A 11 -12.25 -1.49 10.92
C HIS A 11 -13.17 -2.72 10.90
N SER A 12 -12.97 -3.72 10.03
CA SER A 12 -13.67 -5.02 10.17
C SER A 12 -15.21 -4.92 10.30
N TRP A 13 -15.82 -3.80 9.91
CA TRP A 13 -17.26 -3.52 10.10
C TRP A 13 -18.13 -4.50 9.30
N PHE A 14 -17.55 -5.07 8.23
CA PHE A 14 -18.01 -6.30 7.60
C PHE A 14 -17.16 -7.49 8.08
N LYS A 15 -17.56 -8.10 9.20
CA LYS A 15 -17.01 -9.35 9.78
C LYS A 15 -17.19 -10.61 8.88
N GLN A 16 -17.31 -10.45 7.56
CA GLN A 16 -17.69 -11.53 6.64
C GLN A 16 -16.66 -11.83 5.54
N ILE A 17 -15.44 -11.28 5.60
CA ILE A 17 -14.36 -11.76 4.74
C ILE A 17 -13.90 -13.12 5.29
N THR A 18 -14.57 -14.18 4.84
CA THR A 18 -14.27 -15.57 5.23
C THR A 18 -13.06 -16.15 4.50
N ARG A 19 -12.59 -15.49 3.43
CA ARG A 19 -11.44 -15.93 2.62
C ARG A 19 -10.32 -14.91 2.68
N ARG A 20 -9.11 -15.38 3.00
CA ARG A 20 -7.91 -14.54 2.98
C ARG A 20 -7.62 -14.00 1.58
N ILE A 21 -7.16 -12.76 1.51
CA ILE A 21 -6.92 -12.02 0.29
C ILE A 21 -5.50 -12.28 -0.21
N HIS A 22 -5.39 -12.63 -1.50
CA HIS A 22 -4.11 -12.85 -2.18
C HIS A 22 -3.46 -11.54 -2.57
N ILE A 23 -2.79 -10.92 -1.60
CA ILE A 23 -2.20 -9.59 -1.78
C ILE A 23 -1.15 -9.53 -2.90
N ASP A 24 -0.42 -10.62 -3.09
CA ASP A 24 0.58 -10.75 -4.14
C ASP A 24 0.01 -10.53 -5.56
N GLN A 25 -1.21 -11.02 -5.83
CA GLN A 25 -1.86 -10.82 -7.12
C GLN A 25 -2.25 -9.36 -7.35
N ILE A 26 -2.55 -8.64 -6.27
CA ILE A 26 -2.85 -7.21 -6.33
C ILE A 26 -1.56 -6.44 -6.61
N LEU A 27 -0.45 -6.80 -5.97
CA LEU A 27 0.85 -6.18 -6.24
C LEU A 27 1.28 -6.40 -7.69
N GLU A 28 1.09 -7.61 -8.21
CA GLU A 28 1.37 -7.94 -9.62
C GLU A 28 0.52 -7.07 -10.56
N ALA A 29 -0.78 -7.00 -10.32
CA ALA A 29 -1.68 -6.15 -11.12
C ALA A 29 -1.25 -4.67 -11.09
N CYS A 30 -0.85 -4.15 -9.93
CA CYS A 30 -0.31 -2.79 -9.81
C CYS A 30 0.98 -2.62 -10.61
N ALA A 31 1.91 -3.58 -10.54
CA ALA A 31 3.19 -3.55 -11.26
C ALA A 31 2.99 -3.55 -12.79
N VAL A 32 2.00 -4.31 -13.29
CA VAL A 32 1.71 -4.42 -14.72
C VAL A 32 0.93 -3.21 -15.23
N HIS A 33 -0.12 -2.79 -14.52
CA HIS A 33 -1.11 -1.84 -15.03
C HIS A 33 -0.96 -0.42 -14.48
N CYS A 34 -0.19 -0.23 -13.41
CA CYS A 34 -0.06 1.05 -12.72
C CYS A 34 1.41 1.51 -12.59
N PRO A 35 2.21 1.64 -13.68
CA PRO A 35 3.62 2.03 -13.62
C PRO A 35 3.83 3.44 -13.02
N GLN A 36 2.77 4.23 -13.03
CA GLN A 36 2.74 5.60 -12.58
C GLN A 36 2.21 5.77 -11.14
N LEU A 37 1.94 4.66 -10.43
CA LEU A 37 1.44 4.63 -9.06
C LEU A 37 2.38 5.40 -8.12
N ARG A 38 1.82 6.32 -7.33
CA ARG A 38 2.58 7.13 -6.36
C ARG A 38 2.26 6.76 -4.92
N ARG A 39 1.01 6.36 -4.66
CA ARG A 39 0.56 5.95 -3.34
C ARG A 39 -0.29 4.70 -3.45
N LEU A 40 0.09 3.68 -2.69
CA LEU A 40 -0.68 2.46 -2.46
C LEU A 40 -1.03 2.37 -0.99
N GLU A 41 -2.28 2.12 -0.67
CA GLU A 41 -2.74 1.89 0.69
C GLU A 41 -3.61 0.64 0.73
N ILE A 42 -3.25 -0.29 1.60
CA ILE A 42 -3.94 -1.56 1.80
C ILE A 42 -4.42 -1.60 3.24
N GLN A 43 -5.73 -1.46 3.41
CA GLN A 43 -6.38 -1.23 4.68
C GLN A 43 -6.86 -2.51 5.38
N TRP A 44 -6.65 -3.69 4.77
CA TRP A 44 -7.03 -4.95 5.40
C TRP A 44 -6.15 -5.28 6.60
N ASP A 45 -6.75 -5.91 7.60
CA ASP A 45 -6.03 -6.39 8.77
C ASP A 45 -5.03 -7.50 8.39
N PRO A 46 -3.92 -7.66 9.13
CA PRO A 46 -2.88 -8.65 8.80
C PRO A 46 -3.41 -10.07 8.69
N GLU A 47 -4.38 -10.45 9.53
CA GLU A 47 -5.07 -11.76 9.52
C GLU A 47 -5.91 -12.01 8.26
N THR A 48 -6.32 -10.95 7.57
CA THR A 48 -7.10 -11.01 6.33
C THR A 48 -6.19 -11.24 5.12
N LEU A 49 -4.89 -10.94 5.23
CA LEU A 49 -3.93 -11.13 4.14
C LEU A 49 -3.40 -12.56 4.11
N ARG A 50 -3.28 -13.12 2.91
CA ARG A 50 -2.61 -14.40 2.68
C ARG A 50 -1.15 -14.15 2.33
N LEU A 51 -0.27 -14.52 3.25
CA LEU A 51 1.18 -14.56 3.05
C LEU A 51 1.58 -15.75 2.18
N ASN A 52 2.55 -15.54 1.29
CA ASN A 52 3.18 -16.58 0.50
C ASN A 52 4.70 -16.53 0.70
N GLU A 53 5.38 -17.67 0.67
CA GLU A 53 6.85 -17.74 0.67
C GLU A 53 7.45 -16.96 -0.52
N ASN A 54 6.72 -16.86 -1.62
CA ASN A 54 7.12 -16.12 -2.81
C ASN A 54 6.73 -14.63 -2.80
N SER A 55 6.12 -14.10 -1.72
CA SER A 55 5.66 -12.72 -1.66
C SER A 55 6.77 -11.69 -1.97
N SER A 56 8.02 -11.99 -1.62
CA SER A 56 9.18 -11.14 -1.92
C SER A 56 9.32 -10.78 -3.40
N LYS A 57 9.07 -11.74 -4.30
CA LYS A 57 9.16 -11.53 -5.75
C LYS A 57 8.15 -10.51 -6.25
N PHE A 58 6.93 -10.53 -5.70
CA PHE A 58 5.87 -9.59 -6.08
C PHE A 58 6.16 -8.19 -5.55
N ILE A 59 6.73 -8.09 -4.34
CA ILE A 59 7.17 -6.81 -3.75
C ILE A 59 8.29 -6.20 -4.60
N ASP A 60 9.28 -7.01 -4.99
CA ASP A 60 10.36 -6.57 -5.88
C ASP A 60 9.81 -6.10 -7.24
N HIS A 61 8.88 -6.85 -7.82
CA HIS A 61 8.27 -6.50 -9.10
C HIS A 61 7.52 -5.17 -9.03
N LEU A 62 6.71 -4.95 -7.99
CA LEU A 62 6.06 -3.67 -7.72
C LEU A 62 7.09 -2.53 -7.60
N ARG A 63 8.14 -2.72 -6.79
CA ARG A 63 9.18 -1.69 -6.55
C ARG A 63 9.88 -1.28 -7.85
N ILE A 64 10.19 -2.25 -8.71
CA ILE A 64 10.91 -2.03 -9.98
C ILE A 64 9.99 -1.37 -11.02
N ARG A 65 8.72 -1.76 -11.09
CA ARG A 65 7.79 -1.24 -12.12
C ARG A 65 7.15 0.08 -11.73
N CYS A 66 6.85 0.28 -10.45
CA CYS A 66 6.27 1.51 -9.90
C CYS A 66 7.37 2.41 -9.30
N ILE A 67 8.28 2.90 -10.15
CA ILE A 67 9.44 3.69 -9.69
C ILE A 67 9.04 4.95 -8.91
N TYR A 68 7.87 5.53 -9.20
CA TYR A 68 7.34 6.73 -8.54
C TYR A 68 6.61 6.48 -7.22
N LEU A 69 6.54 5.23 -6.75
CA LEU A 69 5.87 4.88 -5.50
C LEU A 69 6.62 5.53 -4.32
N SER A 70 6.00 6.54 -3.70
CA SER A 70 6.56 7.27 -2.56
C SER A 70 5.83 6.99 -1.25
N SER A 71 4.75 6.22 -1.30
CA SER A 71 3.97 5.80 -0.15
C SER A 71 3.36 4.44 -0.39
N PHE A 72 3.68 3.48 0.46
CA PHE A 72 3.02 2.18 0.52
C PHE A 72 2.59 1.92 1.96
N VAL A 73 1.29 2.04 2.23
CA VAL A 73 0.70 1.90 3.57
C VAL A 73 0.09 0.51 3.73
N LEU A 74 0.44 -0.17 4.82
CA LEU A 74 -0.02 -1.51 5.20
C LEU A 74 -0.36 -1.55 6.68
N SER A 75 -1.20 -2.49 7.11
CA SER A 75 -1.39 -2.76 8.55
C SER A 75 -0.16 -3.41 9.17
N ASP A 76 0.13 -3.08 10.44
CA ASP A 76 1.25 -3.63 11.21
C ASP A 76 1.15 -5.16 11.27
N GLY A 77 2.18 -5.87 10.80
CA GLY A 77 2.20 -7.33 10.80
C GLY A 77 3.30 -7.93 9.93
N PRO A 78 3.35 -9.27 9.80
CA PRO A 78 4.46 -9.96 9.11
C PRO A 78 4.64 -9.54 7.65
N TYR A 79 3.54 -9.22 6.95
CA TYR A 79 3.62 -8.74 5.57
C TYR A 79 4.27 -7.35 5.49
N TYR A 80 3.87 -6.44 6.39
CA TYR A 80 4.46 -5.10 6.47
C TYR A 80 5.96 -5.18 6.71
N GLU A 81 6.41 -6.00 7.66
CA GLU A 81 7.85 -6.18 7.93
C GLU A 81 8.61 -6.71 6.72
N GLY A 82 8.03 -7.69 6.00
CA GLY A 82 8.61 -8.21 4.77
C GLY A 82 8.74 -7.15 3.67
N VAL A 83 7.70 -6.32 3.48
CA VAL A 83 7.71 -5.22 2.51
C VAL A 83 8.70 -4.13 2.92
N LYS A 84 8.72 -3.76 4.20
CA LYS A 84 9.63 -2.74 4.74
C LYS A 84 11.09 -3.16 4.55
N ALA A 85 11.46 -4.37 4.98
CA ALA A 85 12.81 -4.90 4.83
C ALA A 85 13.24 -4.96 3.35
N ASN A 86 12.31 -5.30 2.45
CA ASN A 86 12.58 -5.32 1.01
C ASN A 86 12.89 -3.92 0.44
N PHE A 87 12.14 -2.89 0.86
CA PHE A 87 12.37 -1.51 0.41
C PHE A 87 13.62 -0.89 1.04
N GLU A 88 13.90 -1.17 2.32
CA GLU A 88 15.12 -0.72 3.01
C GLU A 88 16.37 -1.35 2.39
N ARG A 89 16.34 -2.64 2.04
CA ARG A 89 17.43 -3.31 1.31
C ARG A 89 17.71 -2.69 -0.05
N ALA A 90 16.71 -2.08 -0.67
CA ALA A 90 16.83 -1.35 -1.92
C ALA A 90 17.09 0.15 -1.73
N GLU A 91 17.47 0.57 -0.52
CA GLU A 91 17.78 1.96 -0.16
C GLU A 91 16.61 2.95 -0.38
N ARG A 92 15.37 2.44 -0.41
CA ARG A 92 14.12 3.23 -0.52
C ARG A 92 13.42 3.38 0.82
N CYS A 93 14.18 3.87 1.81
CA CYS A 93 13.69 4.08 3.17
C CYS A 93 12.51 5.06 3.22
N GLY A 94 11.58 4.84 4.16
CA GLY A 94 10.45 5.74 4.41
C GLY A 94 9.31 5.69 3.39
N VAL A 95 9.39 4.83 2.35
CA VAL A 95 8.27 4.57 1.42
C VAL A 95 7.17 3.75 2.09
N VAL A 96 7.55 2.71 2.84
CA VAL A 96 6.62 1.78 3.49
C VAL A 96 6.20 2.35 4.85
N ARG A 97 4.91 2.38 5.15
CA ARG A 97 4.32 2.99 6.35
C ARG A 97 3.20 2.12 6.93
N THR A 98 2.86 2.34 8.20
CA THR A 98 1.80 1.60 8.90
C THR A 98 0.47 2.36 8.84
N THR A 99 -0.67 1.65 8.77
CA THR A 99 -2.02 2.26 8.83
C THR A 99 -2.31 2.92 10.18
N THR A 100 -1.70 2.44 11.25
CA THR A 100 -1.76 2.96 12.63
C THR A 100 -1.19 4.37 12.75
N MET A 101 -0.22 4.73 11.88
CA MET A 101 0.39 6.06 11.85
C MET A 101 -0.14 6.93 10.71
N TYR A 102 -0.91 6.38 9.76
CA TYR A 102 -1.33 7.07 8.54
C TYR A 102 -2.73 6.64 8.10
N GLN A 103 -3.75 7.46 8.42
CA GLN A 103 -4.95 7.53 7.57
C GLN A 103 -4.64 8.50 6.43
N THR A 104 -4.32 7.96 5.25
CA THR A 104 -3.98 8.82 4.13
C THR A 104 -5.24 9.45 3.54
N SER A 105 -5.46 10.71 3.88
CA SER A 105 -6.58 11.46 3.32
C SER A 105 -6.39 11.75 1.83
N ILE A 106 -7.47 11.68 1.07
CA ILE A 106 -7.52 12.13 -0.33
C ILE A 106 -7.57 13.66 -0.46
N VAL A 107 -7.49 14.40 0.65
CA VAL A 107 -7.55 15.87 0.66
C VAL A 107 -6.51 16.50 -0.28
N SER A 108 -5.31 15.90 -0.41
CA SER A 108 -4.32 16.34 -1.40
C SER A 108 -4.79 16.28 -2.86
N ALA A 109 -5.87 15.52 -3.12
CA ALA A 109 -6.49 15.36 -4.43
C ALA A 109 -7.53 16.45 -4.78
N LEU A 110 -7.87 17.33 -3.83
CA LEU A 110 -8.84 18.40 -4.06
C LEU A 110 -8.29 19.42 -5.06
N SER A 111 -9.14 19.91 -5.97
CA SER A 111 -8.76 20.88 -7.00
C SER A 111 -8.14 22.17 -6.43
N PHE A 112 -8.53 22.53 -5.20
CA PHE A 112 -8.08 23.73 -4.50
C PHE A 112 -7.18 23.39 -3.29
N TYR A 113 -6.57 22.20 -3.27
CA TYR A 113 -5.73 21.78 -2.14
C TYR A 113 -4.62 22.79 -1.81
N ASN A 114 -4.00 23.38 -2.83
CA ASN A 114 -2.93 24.38 -2.66
C ASN A 114 -3.44 25.73 -2.09
N GLU A 115 -4.75 25.93 -2.06
CA GLU A 115 -5.39 27.12 -1.49
C GLU A 115 -5.89 26.89 -0.07
N LEU A 116 -5.82 25.65 0.43
CA LEU A 116 -6.16 25.35 1.81
C LEU A 116 -5.15 26.03 2.74
N LYS A 117 -5.67 26.91 3.59
CA LYS A 117 -4.92 27.47 4.71
C LYS A 117 -5.00 26.50 5.87
N PHE A 118 -3.88 25.86 6.19
CA PHE A 118 -3.72 25.14 7.44
C PHE A 118 -3.30 26.17 8.50
N ASN A 119 -4.11 26.34 9.54
CA ASN A 119 -3.79 27.18 10.70
C ASN A 119 -2.76 26.50 11.61
#